data_AF-A0A651HAG7-F1
#
_entry.id   AF-A0A651HAG7-F1
#
_cell.length_a   1.000
_cell.length_b   1.000
_cell.length_c   1.000
_cell.angle_alpha   90.00
_cell.angle_beta   90.00
_cell.angle_gamma   90.00
#
_symmetry.space_group_name_H-M   'P 1'
#
loop_
_entity.id
_entity.type
_entity.pdbx_description
1 polymer ?
#
loop_
_entity_poly.entity_id
_entity_poly.type
_entity_poly.pdbx_seq_one_letter_code
_entity_poly.pdbx_strand_id
1 'polypeptide(L)'
;RQKHPQVHFHFTPTHASWVNQVEAWFSILSRGALKGASFRNVRSLIEAIERFIAAHNQRAMPFVWTKVRVDRKTPQGKYADI
;
A
#
# COMPACT_ATOMS: atom_id res chain seq x y z
N ARG A 1 24.23 -14.34 -21.95
CA ARG A 1 24.68 -13.39 -20.89
C ARG A 1 23.44 -12.77 -20.25
N GLN A 2 23.22 -12.91 -18.94
CA GLN A 2 22.18 -12.16 -18.24
C GLN A 2 22.51 -10.66 -18.29
N LYS A 3 21.52 -9.82 -18.63
CA LYS A 3 21.69 -8.39 -18.92
C LYS A 3 21.97 -7.55 -17.65
N HIS A 4 21.60 -8.06 -16.48
CA HIS A 4 21.77 -7.40 -15.17
C HIS A 4 22.11 -8.42 -14.08
N PRO A 5 23.39 -8.81 -13.89
CA PRO A 5 23.78 -9.86 -12.96
C PRO A 5 23.60 -9.50 -11.47
N GLN A 6 23.41 -8.21 -11.15
CA GLN A 6 23.22 -7.71 -9.79
C GLN A 6 21.74 -7.55 -9.40
N VAL A 7 20.81 -7.81 -10.32
CA VAL A 7 19.38 -7.64 -10.07
C VAL A 7 18.75 -9.00 -9.81
N HIS A 8 18.24 -9.19 -8.59
CA HIS A 8 17.52 -10.39 -8.18
C HIS A 8 16.04 -10.08 -8.01
N PHE A 9 15.17 -10.82 -8.71
CA PHE A 9 13.73 -10.70 -8.57
C PHE A 9 13.25 -11.56 -7.40
N HIS A 10 12.61 -10.94 -6.42
CA HIS A 10 11.90 -11.62 -5.35
C HIS A 10 10.41 -11.50 -5.60
N PHE A 11 9.73 -12.62 -5.83
CA PHE A 11 8.29 -12.65 -6.01
C PHE A 11 7.60 -12.85 -4.67
N THR A 12 6.54 -12.09 -4.41
CA THR A 12 5.66 -12.36 -3.27
C THR A 12 4.97 -13.71 -3.47
N PRO A 13 4.84 -14.54 -2.43
CA PRO A 13 4.05 -15.77 -2.51
C PRO A 13 2.62 -15.48 -2.98
N THR A 14 2.00 -16.46 -3.65
CA THR A 14 0.59 -16.37 -4.03
C THR A 14 -0.27 -16.09 -2.79
N HIS A 15 -1.21 -15.14 -2.90
CA HIS A 15 -2.05 -14.64 -1.79
C HIS A 15 -1.33 -13.85 -0.68
N ALA A 16 -0.07 -13.44 -0.88
CA ALA A 16 0.67 -12.60 0.06
C ALA A 16 0.68 -11.10 -0.32
N SER A 17 -0.44 -10.57 -0.86
CA SER A 17 -0.57 -9.15 -1.19
C SER A 17 -0.34 -8.23 0.02
N TRP A 18 -0.60 -8.73 1.22
CA TRP A 18 -0.34 -8.04 2.48
C TRP A 18 1.13 -7.71 2.74
N VAL A 19 2.08 -8.33 2.03
CA VAL A 19 3.53 -7.99 2.10
C VAL A 19 3.94 -6.96 1.04
N ASN A 20 3.04 -6.63 0.11
CA ASN A 20 3.35 -5.80 -1.04
C ASN A 20 3.42 -4.30 -0.66
N GLN A 21 4.64 -3.76 -0.59
CA GLN A 21 4.87 -2.37 -0.21
C GLN A 21 4.23 -1.36 -1.17
N VAL A 22 4.08 -1.72 -2.46
CA VAL A 22 3.46 -0.82 -3.44
C VAL A 22 1.98 -0.58 -3.12
N GLU A 23 1.27 -1.58 -2.57
CA GLU A 23 -0.12 -1.44 -2.17
C GLU A 23 -0.26 -0.51 -0.97
N ALA A 24 0.63 -0.63 0.02
CA ALA A 24 0.69 0.28 1.16
C ALA A 24 0.95 1.72 0.70
N TRP A 25 1.88 1.91 -0.23
CA TRP A 25 2.19 3.24 -0.78
C TRP A 25 0.99 3.83 -1.54
N PHE A 26 0.30 3.06 -2.39
CA PHE A 26 -0.91 3.53 -3.08
C PHE A 26 -2.03 3.89 -2.11
N SER A 27 -2.13 3.19 -0.98
CA SER A 27 -3.06 3.52 0.09
C SER A 27 -2.77 4.91 0.69
N ILE A 28 -1.49 5.25 0.88
CA ILE A 28 -1.05 6.57 1.37
C ILE A 28 -1.32 7.64 0.31
N LEU A 29 -0.94 7.42 -0.96
CA LEU A 29 -1.24 8.33 -2.08
C LEU A 29 -2.74 8.62 -2.14
N SER A 30 -3.55 7.57 -2.07
CA SER A 30 -5.01 7.68 -2.12
C SER A 30 -5.53 8.58 -1.02
N ARG A 31 -5.09 8.37 0.23
CA ARG A 31 -5.50 9.23 1.35
C ARG A 31 -4.96 10.67 1.26
N GLY A 32 -3.75 10.85 0.75
CA GLY A 32 -3.05 12.13 0.77
C GLY A 32 -3.37 13.06 -0.40
N ALA A 33 -3.74 12.53 -1.57
CA ALA A 33 -3.91 13.33 -2.78
C ALA A 33 -5.18 13.05 -3.57
N LEU A 34 -5.78 11.85 -3.44
CA LEU A 34 -6.88 11.42 -4.31
C LEU A 34 -8.23 11.38 -3.59
N LYS A 35 -8.26 11.09 -2.29
CA LYS A 35 -9.50 10.92 -1.53
C LYS A 35 -10.25 12.25 -1.46
N GLY A 36 -11.43 12.28 -2.07
CA GLY A 36 -12.29 13.47 -2.15
C GLY A 36 -11.82 14.52 -3.16
N ALA A 37 -10.77 14.24 -3.94
CA ALA A 37 -10.32 15.13 -4.99
C ALA A 37 -11.15 14.93 -6.27
N SER A 38 -11.52 16.04 -6.91
CA SER A 38 -12.13 16.05 -8.24
C SER A 38 -11.26 16.91 -9.16
N PHE A 39 -10.81 16.34 -10.27
CA PHE A 39 -9.89 16.98 -11.21
C PHE A 39 -10.62 17.34 -12.50
N ARG A 40 -10.40 18.55 -13.00
CA ARG A 40 -11.02 19.06 -14.23
C ARG A 40 -10.41 18.46 -15.50
N ASN A 41 -9.17 17.97 -15.42
CA ASN A 41 -8.45 17.33 -16.51
C ASN A 41 -7.31 16.44 -15.98
N VAL A 42 -6.74 15.62 -16.86
CA VAL A 42 -5.65 14.69 -16.53
C VAL A 42 -4.37 15.41 -16.08
N ARG A 43 -4.08 16.60 -16.63
CA ARG A 43 -2.89 17.37 -16.25
C ARG A 43 -2.94 17.76 -14.76
N SER A 44 -4.09 18.24 -14.29
CA SER A 44 -4.27 18.58 -12.87
C SER A 44 -4.15 17.37 -11.94
N LEU A 45 -4.53 16.17 -12.40
CA LEU A 45 -4.31 14.93 -11.67
C LEU A 45 -2.82 14.60 -11.57
N ILE A 46 -2.09 14.68 -12.69
CA ILE A 46 -0.63 14.44 -12.72
C ILE A 46 0.09 15.39 -11.77
N GLU A 47 -0.20 16.70 -11.85
CA GLU A 47 0.41 17.70 -10.97
C GLU A 47 0.14 17.43 -9.48
N ALA A 48 -1.07 16.94 -9.13
CA ALA A 48 -1.39 16.59 -7.76
C ALA A 48 -0.61 15.36 -7.28
N ILE A 49 -0.43 14.35 -8.13
CA ILE A 49 0.38 13.16 -7.84
C ILE A 49 1.86 13.56 -7.69
N GLU A 50 2.41 14.36 -8.59
CA GLU A 50 3.80 14.82 -8.52
C GLU A 50 4.07 15.63 -7.25
N ARG A 51 3.16 16.56 -6.91
CA ARG A 51 3.23 17.32 -5.66
C ARG A 51 3.20 16.41 -4.43
N PHE A 52 2.34 15.39 -4.44
CA PHE A 52 2.30 14.41 -3.37
C PHE A 52 3.62 13.64 -3.27
N ILE A 53 4.18 13.16 -4.40
CA ILE A 53 5.44 12.42 -4.43
C ILE A 53 6.57 13.29 -3.85
N ALA A 54 6.68 14.54 -4.29
CA ALA A 54 7.70 15.47 -3.79
C ALA A 54 7.59 15.68 -2.28
N ALA A 55 6.37 15.90 -1.76
CA ALA A 55 6.14 16.09 -0.32
C ALA A 55 6.36 14.80 0.49
N HIS A 56 5.92 13.66 -0.04
CA HIS A 56 6.08 12.35 0.60
C HIS A 56 7.55 11.96 0.71
N ASN A 57 8.33 12.13 -0.36
CA ASN A 57 9.75 11.76 -0.40
C ASN A 57 10.61 12.52 0.62
N GLN A 58 10.24 13.74 0.99
CA GLN A 58 10.95 14.50 2.03
C GLN A 58 10.89 13.85 3.42
N ARG A 59 9.88 13.00 3.67
CA ARG A 59 9.63 12.35 4.97
C ARG A 59 9.50 10.83 4.83
N ALA A 60 9.82 10.28 3.66
CA ALA A 60 9.65 8.86 3.40
C ALA A 60 10.58 8.07 4.31
N MET A 61 9.99 7.11 5.03
CA MET A 61 10.73 6.17 5.88
C MET A 61 10.45 4.75 5.39
N PRO A 62 11.40 3.81 5.57
CA PRO A 62 11.17 2.41 5.25
C PRO A 62 9.91 1.88 5.94
N PHE A 63 9.12 1.07 5.24
CA PHE A 63 7.99 0.38 5.83
C PHE A 63 8.49 -0.67 6.82
N VAL A 64 8.21 -0.47 8.11
CA VAL A 64 8.54 -1.44 9.16
C VAL A 64 7.37 -2.40 9.34
N TRP A 65 7.56 -3.65 8.92
CA TRP A 65 6.58 -4.70 9.11
C TRP A 65 6.57 -5.15 10.57
N THR A 66 5.45 -4.94 11.26
CA THR A 66 5.24 -5.51 12.59
C THR A 66 4.38 -6.76 12.45
N LYS A 67 4.93 -7.92 12.84
CA LYS A 67 4.14 -9.16 12.90
C LYS A 67 3.16 -9.04 14.06
N VAL A 68 1.91 -8.73 13.76
CA VAL A 68 0.84 -8.74 14.77
C VAL A 68 0.51 -10.19 15.10
N ARG A 69 0.57 -10.57 16.38
CA ARG A 69 -0.01 -11.83 16.83
C ARG A 69 -1.53 -11.69 16.78
N VAL A 70 -2.15 -12.40 15.85
CA VAL A 70 -3.61 -12.50 15.78
C VAL A 70 -4.01 -13.73 16.59
N ASP A 71 -4.44 -13.51 17.82
CA ASP A 71 -5.00 -14.58 18.64
C ASP A 71 -6.39 -14.94 18.11
N ARG A 72 -6.65 -16.25 17.97
CA ARG A 72 -7.96 -16.76 17.56
C ARG A 72 -8.98 -16.34 18.63
N LYS A 73 -9.83 -15.37 18.30
CA LYS A 73 -11.00 -15.08 19.12
C LYS A 73 -12.01 -16.21 18.95
N THR A 74 -12.49 -16.78 20.05
CA THR A 74 -13.64 -17.68 20.01
C THR A 74 -14.83 -16.90 19.44
N PRO A 75 -15.49 -17.37 18.38
CA PRO A 75 -16.71 -16.75 17.89
C PRO A 75 -17.69 -16.62 19.06
N GLN A 76 -18.12 -15.40 19.35
CA GLN A 76 -19.09 -15.16 20.40
C GLN A 76 -20.41 -15.78 19.93
N GLY A 77 -20.97 -16.71 20.71
CA GLY A 77 -22.16 -17.51 20.36
C GLY A 77 -23.44 -16.67 20.31
N LYS A 78 -23.51 -15.68 19.42
CA LYS A 78 -24.64 -14.77 19.24
C LYS A 78 -25.62 -15.22 18.14
N TYR A 79 -25.48 -16.45 17.63
CA TYR A 79 -26.27 -16.97 16.50
C TYR A 79 -26.88 -18.36 16.77
N ALA A 80 -27.00 -18.78 18.04
CA ALA A 80 -27.59 -20.09 18.36
C ALA A 80 -29.13 -20.06 18.57
N ASP A 81 -29.75 -18.88 18.58
CA ASP A 81 -31.17 -18.69 18.93
C ASP A 81 -32.00 -17.97 17.84
N ILE A 82 -31.67 -18.16 16.55
CA ILE A 82 -32.56 -17.82 15.43
C ILE A 82 -32.78 -19.02 14.51
#